data_AF-A0A963HDT4-F1
#
_entry.id   AF-A0A963HDT4-F1
#
_cell.length_a   1.000
_cell.length_b   1.000
_cell.length_c   1.000
_cell.angle_alpha   90.00
_cell.angle_beta   90.00
_cell.angle_gamma   90.00
#
_symmetry.space_group_name_H-M   'P 1'
#
loop_
_entity.id
_entity.type
_entity.pdbx_description
1 polymer ?
#
loop_
_entity_poly.entity_id
_entity_poly.type
_entity_poly.pdbx_seq_one_letter_code
_entity_poly.pdbx_strand_id
1 'polypeptide(L)'
;MESLRITLEQSEIPTHWYNVVADMPKPPLPPLAPDGNPVTPEQMLAIFPGPLLEQEMSGERWIPIPEEVREIYKQWRPSPMFRARRLEKMLGTPAKIYYKYEGVS
;
A
#
# COMPACT_ATOMS: atom_id res chain seq x y z
N MET A 1 31.25 -5.81 -7.69
CA MET A 1 30.74 -5.28 -6.41
C MET A 1 29.23 -5.41 -6.45
N GLU A 2 28.59 -6.08 -5.49
CA GLU A 2 27.14 -6.30 -5.51
C GLU A 2 26.40 -4.94 -5.41
N SER A 3 25.37 -4.73 -6.24
CA SER A 3 24.59 -3.48 -6.21
C SER A 3 23.87 -3.33 -4.88
N LEU A 4 23.94 -2.14 -4.27
CA LEU A 4 23.14 -1.81 -3.07
C LEU A 4 21.72 -1.39 -3.42
N ARG A 5 21.45 -1.10 -4.69
CA ARG A 5 20.14 -0.70 -5.22
C ARG A 5 19.48 -1.91 -5.85
N ILE A 6 18.24 -2.16 -5.45
CA ILE A 6 17.35 -3.20 -5.95
C ILE A 6 16.19 -2.48 -6.63
N THR A 7 16.01 -2.75 -7.92
CA THR A 7 14.93 -2.21 -8.74
C THR A 7 14.13 -3.37 -9.30
N LEU A 8 12.83 -3.14 -9.47
CA LEU A 8 11.95 -4.00 -10.23
C LEU A 8 11.71 -3.34 -11.59
N GLU A 9 11.53 -4.14 -12.62
CA GLU A 9 11.14 -3.63 -13.93
C GLU A 9 9.71 -3.08 -13.89
N GLN A 10 9.37 -2.13 -14.77
CA GLN A 10 8.00 -1.59 -14.83
C GLN A 10 6.96 -2.66 -15.19
N SER A 11 7.36 -3.69 -15.94
CA SER A 11 6.53 -4.86 -16.25
C SER A 11 6.16 -5.67 -15.00
N GLU A 12 6.90 -5.52 -13.90
CA GLU A 12 6.69 -6.21 -12.63
C GLU A 12 5.89 -5.37 -11.61
N ILE A 13 5.38 -4.19 -11.99
CA ILE A 13 4.46 -3.44 -11.13
C ILE A 13 3.27 -4.35 -10.77
N PRO A 14 2.91 -4.50 -9.48
CA PRO A 14 1.78 -5.31 -9.06
C PRO A 14 0.49 -4.97 -9.81
N THR A 15 -0.37 -5.96 -9.99
CA THR A 15 -1.67 -5.82 -10.66
C THR A 15 -2.82 -5.64 -9.67
N HIS A 16 -2.59 -5.89 -8.39
CA HIS A 16 -3.60 -5.84 -7.33
C HIS A 16 -3.06 -5.09 -6.10
N TRP A 17 -3.95 -4.39 -5.41
CA TRP A 17 -3.76 -3.99 -4.03
C TRP A 17 -4.10 -5.15 -3.10
N TYR A 18 -3.37 -5.22 -1.98
CA TYR A 18 -3.64 -6.19 -0.92
C TYR A 18 -4.45 -5.52 0.20
N ASN A 19 -5.58 -6.13 0.55
CA ASN A 19 -6.40 -5.71 1.67
C ASN A 19 -6.13 -6.60 2.89
N VAL A 20 -5.47 -6.03 3.89
CA VAL A 20 -5.12 -6.75 5.12
C VAL A 20 -6.34 -7.14 5.96
N VAL A 21 -7.47 -6.42 5.83
CA VAL A 21 -8.69 -6.70 6.62
C VAL A 21 -9.21 -8.12 6.38
N ALA A 22 -9.01 -8.65 5.16
CA ALA A 22 -9.39 -10.01 4.80
C ALA A 22 -8.66 -11.10 5.63
N ASP A 23 -7.53 -10.77 6.25
CA ASP A 23 -6.71 -11.69 7.04
C ASP A 23 -6.66 -11.32 8.54
N MET A 24 -7.41 -10.30 8.97
CA MET A 24 -7.46 -9.89 10.37
C MET A 24 -8.35 -10.83 11.20
N PRO A 25 -7.86 -11.39 12.33
CA PRO A 25 -8.69 -12.20 13.23
C PRO A 25 -9.89 -11.44 13.82
N LYS A 26 -9.73 -10.12 13.98
CA LYS A 26 -10.78 -9.20 14.38
C LYS A 26 -10.71 -7.97 13.46
N PRO A 27 -11.63 -7.82 12.49
CA PRO A 27 -11.61 -6.69 11.59
C PRO A 27 -11.90 -5.37 12.34
N PRO A 28 -11.53 -4.21 11.78
CA PRO A 28 -11.91 -2.92 12.31
C PRO A 28 -13.43 -2.79 12.45
N LEU A 29 -13.87 -1.95 13.39
CA LEU A 29 -15.28 -1.56 13.43
C LEU A 29 -15.62 -0.77 12.15
N PRO A 30 -16.88 -0.83 11.69
CA PRO A 30 -17.32 0.06 10.61
C PRO A 30 -17.15 1.53 11.06
N PRO A 31 -17.05 2.47 10.11
CA PRO A 31 -17.10 3.90 10.42
C PRO A 31 -18.34 4.21 11.25
N LEU A 32 -18.16 4.92 12.37
CA LEU A 32 -19.24 5.30 13.28
C LEU A 32 -19.51 6.80 13.18
N ALA A 33 -20.78 7.17 13.28
CA ALA A 33 -21.21 8.55 13.46
C ALA A 33 -20.93 9.03 14.90
N PRO A 34 -21.03 10.36 15.17
CA PRO A 34 -20.79 10.90 16.52
C PRO A 34 -21.69 10.32 17.62
N ASP A 35 -22.83 9.72 17.26
CA ASP A 35 -23.75 9.04 18.16
C ASP A 35 -23.33 7.60 18.50
N GLY A 36 -22.26 7.09 17.88
CA GLY A 36 -21.73 5.74 18.07
C GLY A 36 -22.36 4.66 17.17
N ASN A 37 -23.30 5.01 16.29
CA ASN A 37 -23.92 4.07 15.36
C ASN A 37 -23.13 4.00 14.03
N PRO A 38 -23.15 2.87 13.31
CA PRO A 38 -22.53 2.77 11.99
C PRO A 38 -23.07 3.80 11.00
N VAL A 39 -22.16 4.44 10.26
CA VAL A 39 -22.49 5.38 9.18
C VAL A 39 -23.07 4.58 8.00
N THR A 40 -24.15 5.10 7.41
CA THR A 40 -24.75 4.51 6.20
C THR A 40 -23.90 4.78 4.95
N PRO A 41 -23.94 3.92 3.92
CA PRO A 41 -23.28 4.19 2.65
C PRO A 41 -23.64 5.55 2.05
N GLU A 42 -24.91 5.96 2.14
CA GLU A 42 -25.41 7.24 1.63
C GLU A 42 -24.75 8.44 2.33
N GLN A 43 -24.52 8.33 3.64
CA GLN A 43 -23.78 9.34 4.38
C GLN A 43 -22.29 9.36 4.01
N MET A 44 -21.69 8.20 3.73
CA MET A 44 -20.30 8.10 3.28
C MET A 44 -20.10 8.65 1.87
N LEU A 45 -21.10 8.54 0.99
CA LEU A 45 -21.06 9.10 -0.37
C LEU A 45 -21.00 10.63 -0.38
N ALA A 46 -21.33 11.30 0.72
CA ALA A 46 -21.15 12.74 0.86
C ALA A 46 -19.66 13.15 0.94
N ILE A 47 -18.76 12.22 1.28
CA ILE A 47 -17.33 12.47 1.48
C ILE A 47 -16.42 11.59 0.60
N PHE A 48 -16.90 10.43 0.16
CA PHE A 48 -16.17 9.49 -0.69
C PHE A 48 -16.82 9.33 -2.07
N PRO A 49 -16.02 9.32 -3.15
CA PRO A 49 -16.44 8.75 -4.42
C PRO A 49 -16.86 7.29 -4.25
N GLY A 50 -17.93 6.88 -4.95
CA GLY A 50 -18.49 5.52 -4.89
C GLY A 50 -17.44 4.40 -4.98
N PRO A 51 -16.52 4.40 -5.96
CA PRO A 51 -15.50 3.36 -6.07
C PRO A 51 -14.54 3.28 -4.88
N LEU A 52 -14.27 4.39 -4.17
CA LEU A 52 -13.45 4.36 -2.97
C LEU A 52 -14.24 3.81 -1.77
N LEU A 53 -15.54 4.12 -1.70
CA LEU A 53 -16.43 3.55 -0.69
C LEU A 53 -16.58 2.03 -0.87
N GLU A 54 -16.70 1.54 -2.10
CA GLU A 54 -16.72 0.10 -2.40
C GLU A 54 -15.46 -0.60 -1.90
N GLN A 55 -14.29 0.01 -2.09
CA GLN A 55 -13.01 -0.52 -1.59
C GLN A 55 -12.94 -0.51 -0.06
N GLU A 56 -13.37 0.59 0.58
CA GLU A 56 -13.38 0.73 2.05
C GLU A 56 -14.28 -0.34 2.72
N MET A 57 -15.39 -0.69 2.08
CA MET A 57 -16.32 -1.72 2.56
C MET A 57 -15.95 -3.14 2.11
N SER A 58 -14.92 -3.30 1.28
CA SER A 58 -14.57 -4.59 0.69
C SER A 58 -13.90 -5.53 1.71
N GLY A 59 -14.38 -6.77 1.75
CA GLY A 59 -13.73 -7.88 2.46
C GLY A 59 -12.80 -8.70 1.56
N GLU A 60 -12.65 -8.33 0.29
CA GLU A 60 -11.82 -9.08 -0.66
C GLU A 60 -10.33 -8.88 -0.36
N ARG A 61 -9.55 -9.97 -0.42
CA ARG A 61 -8.10 -9.95 -0.15
C ARG A 61 -7.29 -9.21 -1.23
N TRP A 62 -7.69 -9.33 -2.49
CA TRP A 62 -6.99 -8.79 -3.64
C TRP A 62 -7.92 -7.92 -4.45
N ILE A 63 -7.64 -6.63 -4.51
CA ILE A 63 -8.44 -5.66 -5.27
C ILE A 63 -7.66 -5.30 -6.54
N PRO A 64 -8.19 -5.54 -7.75
CA PRO A 64 -7.48 -5.21 -8.97
C PRO A 64 -7.21 -3.71 -9.06
N ILE A 65 -5.99 -3.35 -9.44
CA ILE A 65 -5.63 -1.95 -9.73
C ILE A 65 -6.24 -1.61 -11.09
N PRO A 66 -7.09 -0.57 -11.20
CA PRO A 66 -7.61 -0.14 -12.49
C PRO A 66 -6.46 0.17 -13.46
N GLU A 67 -6.59 -0.26 -14.71
CA GLU A 67 -5.48 -0.17 -15.67
C GLU A 67 -4.98 1.27 -15.84
N GLU A 68 -5.89 2.26 -15.90
CA GLU A 68 -5.52 3.68 -15.98
C GLU A 68 -4.67 4.15 -14.79
N VAL A 69 -4.98 3.68 -13.57
CA VAL A 69 -4.18 3.96 -12.37
C VAL A 69 -2.82 3.30 -12.45
N ARG A 70 -2.77 2.06 -12.95
CA ARG A 70 -1.51 1.31 -13.12
C ARG A 70 -0.61 1.94 -14.19
N GLU A 71 -1.17 2.47 -15.28
CA GLU A 71 -0.43 3.24 -16.28
C GLU A 71 0.13 4.54 -15.69
N ILE A 72 -0.63 5.22 -14.84
CA ILE A 72 -0.12 6.40 -14.13
C ILE A 72 1.06 6.01 -13.23
N TYR A 73 0.96 4.90 -12.49
CA TYR A 73 2.06 4.42 -11.65
C TYR A 73 3.35 4.17 -12.44
N LYS A 74 3.29 3.66 -13.68
CA LYS A 74 4.49 3.41 -14.50
C LYS A 74 5.36 4.64 -14.73
N GLN A 75 4.83 5.85 -14.58
CA GLN A 75 5.61 7.08 -14.74
C GLN A 75 6.72 7.24 -13.67
N TRP A 76 6.52 6.73 -12.45
CA TRP A 76 7.46 6.89 -11.32
C TRP A 76 7.61 5.65 -10.41
N ARG A 77 6.84 4.59 -10.65
CA ARG A 77 6.92 3.30 -9.97
C ARG A 77 7.54 2.25 -10.90
N PRO A 78 8.15 1.17 -10.36
CA PRO A 78 8.39 0.89 -8.94
C PRO A 78 9.48 1.78 -8.33
N SER A 79 9.28 2.21 -7.08
CA SER A 79 10.34 2.84 -6.29
C SER A 79 11.45 1.83 -5.95
N PRO A 80 12.72 2.24 -5.86
CA PRO A 80 13.82 1.33 -5.53
C PRO A 80 13.79 0.92 -4.06
N MET A 81 14.37 -0.24 -3.77
CA MET A 81 14.78 -0.64 -2.42
C MET A 81 16.30 -0.58 -2.33
N PHE A 82 16.84 -0.19 -1.19
CA PHE A 82 18.29 -0.09 -0.99
C PHE A 82 18.73 -0.86 0.25
N ARG A 83 19.97 -1.34 0.22
CA ARG A 83 20.63 -1.92 1.38
C ARG A 83 21.55 -0.90 2.08
N ALA A 84 21.29 -0.63 3.35
CA ALA A 84 21.95 0.41 4.12
C ALA A 84 23.29 -0.06 4.75
N ARG A 85 24.26 -0.51 3.95
CA ARG A 85 25.56 -1.06 4.45
C ARG A 85 26.33 -0.14 5.40
N ARG A 86 26.30 1.17 5.16
CA ARG A 86 26.99 2.15 6.04
C ARG A 86 26.32 2.22 7.42
N LEU A 87 24.99 2.13 7.46
CA LEU A 87 24.24 2.06 8.70
C LEU A 87 24.49 0.73 9.42
N GLU A 88 24.47 -0.40 8.69
CA GLU A 88 24.84 -1.72 9.23
C GLU A 88 26.22 -1.67 9.92
N LYS A 89 27.22 -1.09 9.24
CA LYS A 89 28.59 -0.94 9.77
C LYS A 89 28.66 -0.02 10.98
N MET A 90 27.96 1.12 10.94
CA MET A 90 27.96 2.07 12.05
C MET A 90 27.35 1.46 13.32
N LEU A 91 26.28 0.67 13.16
CA LEU A 91 25.59 0.01 14.26
C LEU A 91 26.30 -1.27 14.74
N GLY A 92 27.24 -1.82 13.97
CA GLY A 92 27.88 -3.10 14.28
C GLY A 92 26.89 -4.28 14.30
N THR A 93 25.76 -4.17 13.61
CA THR A 93 24.67 -5.17 13.67
C THR A 93 24.91 -6.32 12.69
N PRO A 94 24.57 -7.57 13.06
CA PRO A 94 24.53 -8.68 12.11
C PRO A 94 23.30 -8.63 11.19
N ALA A 95 22.30 -7.79 11.52
CA ALA A 95 21.10 -7.64 10.72
C ALA A 95 21.40 -6.98 9.37
N LYS A 96 20.65 -7.37 8.34
CA LYS A 96 20.66 -6.68 7.05
C LYS A 96 19.56 -5.63 7.06
N ILE A 97 19.90 -4.38 6.76
CA ILE A 97 18.93 -3.28 6.78
C ILE A 97 18.60 -2.89 5.35
N TYR A 98 17.32 -3.01 5.00
CA TYR A 98 16.77 -2.56 3.73
C TYR A 98 15.74 -1.48 3.97
N TYR A 99 15.66 -0.53 3.05
CA TYR A 99 14.60 0.49 3.06
C TYR A 99 14.00 0.64 1.68
N LYS A 100 12.68 0.76 1.64
CA LYS A 100 11.91 1.11 0.46
C LYS A 100 11.91 2.62 0.32
N TYR A 101 12.50 3.14 -0.76
CA TYR A 101 12.70 4.58 -0.92
C TYR A 101 11.57 5.21 -1.74
N GLU A 102 10.50 5.61 -1.03
CA GLU A 102 9.30 6.21 -1.63
C GLU A 102 9.49 7.68 -2.04
N GLY A 103 10.59 8.34 -1.66
CA GLY A 103 10.88 9.75 -1.98
C GLY A 103 11.24 10.04 -3.44
N VAL A 104 10.87 9.16 -4.37
CA VAL A 104 11.05 9.34 -5.83
C VAL A 104 9.75 9.71 -6.55
N SER A 105 8.64 9.82 -5.82
CA SER A 105 7.31 10.13 -6.34
C SER A 105 6.56 11.06 -5.40
#